data_AF-A0A350DPW2-F1
#
_entry.id   AF-A0A350DPW2-F1
#
_cell.length_a   1.000
_cell.length_b   1.000
_cell.length_c   1.000
_cell.angle_alpha   90.00
_cell.angle_beta   90.00
_cell.angle_gamma   90.00
#
_symmetry.space_group_name_H-M   'P 1'
#
loop_
_entity.id
_entity.type
_entity.pdbx_description
1 polymer ?
#
loop_
_entity_poly.entity_id
_entity_poly.type
_entity_poly.pdbx_seq_one_letter_code
_entity_poly.pdbx_strand_id
1 'polypeptide(L)'
;MSTNIAKVAALAVLSSAVVFASGCANKRATSEVVVAPLGIPGGQVGYNGAVIVDNSNAVITGAENLQAVVYFAFDSSEITSEAASVLNQHASLLSSNPNAGVVIAGHTDERGSREYNMALGERRAQAARNYLA
;
A
#
# COMPACT_ATOMS: atom_id res chain seq x y z
N MET A 1 64.64 44.33 -18.98
CA MET A 1 63.57 43.87 -18.07
C MET A 1 62.29 44.54 -18.54
N SER A 2 61.52 43.88 -19.41
CA SER A 2 60.49 44.51 -20.25
C SER A 2 59.09 43.98 -19.94
N THR A 3 58.21 44.92 -19.57
CA THR A 3 56.81 45.15 -19.98
C THR A 3 55.76 44.02 -19.95
N ASN A 4 54.67 44.34 -19.22
CA ASN A 4 53.31 43.77 -19.23
C ASN A 4 52.72 43.57 -20.64
N ILE A 5 51.74 42.66 -20.80
CA ILE A 5 50.49 42.84 -21.58
C ILE A 5 49.56 41.63 -21.38
N ALA A 6 48.28 41.95 -21.22
CA ALA A 6 47.16 41.07 -20.93
C ALA A 6 46.63 40.28 -22.16
N LYS A 7 45.82 39.26 -21.85
CA LYS A 7 44.80 38.58 -22.70
C LYS A 7 45.31 37.72 -23.87
N VAL A 8 45.39 36.39 -23.65
CA VAL A 8 45.02 35.41 -24.69
C VAL A 8 44.26 34.25 -24.03
N ALA A 9 43.04 34.04 -24.51
CA ALA A 9 42.17 32.92 -24.18
C ALA A 9 42.78 31.60 -24.66
N ALA A 10 42.73 30.56 -23.83
CA ALA A 10 42.89 29.19 -24.29
C ALA A 10 41.97 28.26 -23.48
N LEU A 11 40.97 27.80 -24.19
CA LEU A 11 40.04 26.73 -23.87
C LEU A 11 40.81 25.45 -23.47
N ALA A 12 40.56 24.89 -22.29
CA ALA A 12 40.92 23.50 -21.98
C ALA A 12 39.91 22.92 -20.97
N VAL A 13 38.96 22.20 -21.55
CA VAL A 13 38.04 21.25 -20.90
C VAL A 13 38.85 20.26 -20.07
N LEU A 14 38.48 20.01 -18.80
CA LEU A 14 38.50 18.66 -18.23
C LEU A 14 37.92 18.62 -16.80
N SER A 15 36.97 17.67 -16.66
CA SER A 15 36.67 16.87 -15.47
C SER A 15 35.78 17.46 -14.35
N SER A 16 34.56 16.92 -14.35
CA SER A 16 33.90 16.33 -13.19
C SER A 16 33.14 17.28 -12.26
N ALA A 17 32.01 17.79 -12.76
CA ALA A 17 30.90 18.16 -11.88
C ALA A 17 29.92 16.98 -11.81
N VAL A 18 29.93 16.32 -10.66
CA VAL A 18 29.08 15.19 -10.26
C VAL A 18 27.61 15.54 -10.53
N VAL A 19 26.98 14.77 -11.41
CA VAL A 19 25.53 14.77 -11.57
C VAL A 19 24.96 14.18 -10.28
N PHE A 20 24.52 15.03 -9.36
CA PHE A 20 23.60 14.61 -8.32
C PHE A 20 22.26 14.29 -8.99
N ALA A 21 22.16 13.07 -9.52
CA ALA A 21 20.88 12.47 -9.81
C ALA A 21 20.21 12.26 -8.45
N SER A 22 19.38 13.22 -8.05
CA SER A 22 18.35 13.01 -7.04
C SER A 22 17.43 11.93 -7.59
N GLY A 23 17.77 10.67 -7.28
CA GLY A 23 16.91 9.54 -7.59
C GLY A 23 15.58 9.80 -6.89
N CYS A 24 14.53 10.02 -7.67
CA CYS A 24 13.17 9.93 -7.17
C CYS A 24 13.07 8.60 -6.45
N ALA A 25 12.80 8.64 -5.13
CA ALA A 25 12.50 7.44 -4.36
C ALA A 25 11.31 6.75 -5.05
N ASN A 26 11.60 5.70 -5.80
CA ASN A 26 10.58 4.87 -6.40
C ASN A 26 9.82 4.27 -5.22
N LYS A 27 8.64 4.80 -4.89
CA LYS A 27 7.76 4.18 -3.91
C LYS A 27 7.60 2.73 -4.36
N ARG A 28 8.19 1.79 -3.62
CA ARG A 28 8.04 0.37 -3.89
C ARG A 28 6.55 0.11 -3.93
N ALA A 29 6.06 -0.53 -5.00
CA ALA A 29 4.68 -0.98 -5.07
C ALA A 29 4.41 -1.82 -3.82
N THR A 30 3.67 -1.26 -2.88
CA THR A 30 3.28 -1.90 -1.63
C THR A 30 2.08 -2.76 -1.92
N SER A 31 2.14 -4.02 -1.55
CA SER A 31 0.98 -4.88 -1.65
C SER A 31 -0.09 -4.44 -0.65
N GLU A 32 -1.35 -4.65 -1.01
CA GLU A 32 -2.48 -4.05 -0.31
C GLU A 32 -3.53 -5.06 0.14
N VAL A 33 -4.18 -4.78 1.26
CA VAL A 33 -5.41 -5.44 1.70
C VAL A 33 -6.53 -4.41 1.70
N VAL A 34 -7.67 -4.76 1.12
CA VAL A 34 -8.89 -3.93 1.14
C VAL A 34 -9.79 -4.45 2.25
N VAL A 35 -10.14 -3.57 3.19
CA VAL A 35 -11.12 -3.79 4.26
C VAL A 35 -12.32 -2.89 3.97
N ALA A 36 -13.42 -3.48 3.48
CA ALA A 36 -14.60 -2.72 3.08
C ALA A 36 -15.91 -3.36 3.60
N PRO A 37 -16.85 -2.55 4.10
CA PRO A 37 -18.19 -3.04 4.46
C PRO A 37 -19.10 -3.27 3.24
N LEU A 38 -18.67 -2.85 2.05
CA LEU A 38 -19.50 -2.86 0.83
C LEU A 38 -19.62 -4.22 0.14
N GLY A 39 -19.01 -5.27 0.69
CA GLY A 39 -18.92 -6.56 0.00
C GLY A 39 -18.07 -6.48 -1.28
N ILE A 40 -17.70 -7.64 -1.81
CA ILE A 40 -17.07 -7.73 -3.13
C ILE A 40 -18.19 -8.05 -4.13
N PRO A 41 -18.36 -7.31 -5.24
CA PRO A 41 -19.28 -7.70 -6.30
C PRO A 41 -18.94 -9.10 -6.80
N GLY A 42 -19.89 -10.04 -6.72
CA GLY A 42 -19.67 -11.44 -7.06
C GLY A 42 -19.10 -11.62 -8.47
N GLY A 43 -18.08 -12.48 -8.60
CA GLY A 43 -17.51 -12.88 -9.89
C GLY A 43 -16.00 -12.69 -10.05
N GLN A 44 -15.28 -12.20 -9.05
CA GLN A 44 -13.82 -12.11 -9.12
C GLN A 44 -13.16 -13.49 -8.96
N VAL A 45 -12.31 -13.84 -9.93
CA VAL A 45 -11.55 -15.11 -9.96
C VAL A 45 -10.66 -15.20 -8.71
N GLY A 46 -11.00 -16.11 -7.79
CA GLY A 46 -10.30 -16.31 -6.52
C GLY A 46 -11.16 -16.19 -5.27
N TYR A 47 -12.36 -15.60 -5.37
CA TYR A 47 -13.26 -15.39 -4.24
C TYR A 47 -14.46 -16.34 -4.32
N ASN A 48 -14.30 -17.59 -3.88
CA ASN A 48 -15.43 -18.52 -3.71
C ASN A 48 -16.02 -18.37 -2.29
N GLY A 49 -17.33 -18.11 -2.19
CA GLY A 49 -18.06 -18.13 -0.91
C GLY A 49 -18.09 -16.83 -0.10
N ALA A 50 -17.80 -15.68 -0.72
CA ALA A 50 -17.93 -14.39 -0.04
C ALA A 50 -19.40 -14.15 0.37
N VAL A 51 -19.64 -14.04 1.68
CA VAL A 51 -20.95 -13.68 2.23
C VAL A 51 -21.25 -12.24 1.82
N ILE A 52 -22.43 -12.01 1.24
CA ILE A 52 -22.95 -10.66 1.06
C ILE A 52 -23.18 -10.09 2.46
N VAL A 53 -22.41 -9.07 2.83
CA VAL A 53 -22.60 -8.37 4.10
C VAL A 53 -23.62 -7.25 3.86
N ASP A 54 -24.79 -7.37 4.47
CA ASP A 54 -25.80 -6.31 4.49
C ASP A 54 -25.58 -5.41 5.72
N ASN A 55 -24.81 -4.34 5.52
CA ASN A 55 -24.51 -3.37 6.56
C ASN A 55 -25.53 -2.23 6.58
N SER A 56 -25.80 -1.68 7.77
CA SER A 56 -26.67 -0.51 7.89
C SER A 56 -26.04 0.73 7.22
N ASN A 57 -26.87 1.68 6.77
CA ASN A 57 -26.40 2.93 6.17
C ASN A 57 -25.40 3.69 7.06
N ALA A 58 -25.56 3.62 8.38
CA ALA A 58 -24.65 4.25 9.33
C ALA A 58 -23.23 3.65 9.26
N VAL A 59 -23.12 2.32 9.11
CA VAL A 59 -21.83 1.62 8.98
C VAL A 59 -21.19 1.95 7.64
N ILE A 60 -21.98 1.96 6.56
CA ILE A 60 -21.51 2.30 5.21
C ILE A 60 -20.93 3.72 5.20
N THR A 61 -21.69 4.72 5.66
CA THR A 61 -21.23 6.12 5.73
C THR A 61 -20.05 6.30 6.70
N GLY A 62 -20.03 5.55 7.81
CA GLY A 62 -18.90 5.55 8.72
C GLY A 62 -17.61 5.09 8.04
N ALA A 63 -17.68 4.04 7.23
CA ALA A 63 -16.53 3.49 6.52
C ALA A 63 -16.09 4.28 5.29
N GLU A 64 -17.00 5.03 4.63
CA GLU A 64 -16.64 5.91 3.51
C GLU A 64 -15.58 6.95 3.90
N ASN A 65 -15.52 7.32 5.17
CA ASN A 65 -14.53 8.25 5.72
C ASN A 65 -13.21 7.57 6.16
N LEU A 66 -13.14 6.23 6.10
CA LEU A 66 -11.97 5.47 6.50
C LEU A 66 -11.13 5.07 5.29
N GLN A 67 -9.83 4.94 5.52
CA GLN A 67 -8.95 4.34 4.52
C GLN A 67 -9.23 2.83 4.43
N ALA A 68 -9.77 2.36 3.31
CA ALA A 68 -10.03 0.93 3.09
C ALA A 68 -8.76 0.10 2.83
N VAL A 69 -7.70 0.75 2.33
CA VAL A 69 -6.48 0.08 1.86
C VAL A 69 -5.41 0.06 2.95
N VAL A 70 -4.99 -1.15 3.33
CA VAL A 70 -3.92 -1.43 4.29
C VAL A 70 -2.69 -1.93 3.55
N TYR A 71 -1.55 -1.28 3.74
CA TYR A 71 -0.30 -1.63 3.04
C TYR A 71 0.60 -2.53 3.88
N PHE A 72 1.33 -3.41 3.19
CA PHE A 72 2.32 -4.29 3.79
C PHE A 72 3.72 -4.03 3.23
N ALA A 73 4.73 -4.36 4.03
CA ALA A 73 6.10 -4.42 3.56
C ALA A 73 6.28 -5.48 2.46
N PHE A 74 7.34 -5.31 1.68
CA PHE A 74 7.70 -6.26 0.64
C PHE A 74 7.89 -7.66 1.23
N ASP A 75 7.29 -8.65 0.57
CA ASP A 75 7.36 -10.06 0.96
C ASP A 75 6.95 -10.40 2.41
N SER A 76 6.11 -9.56 3.02
CA SER A 76 5.69 -9.71 4.42
C SER A 76 4.17 -9.66 4.58
N SER A 77 3.67 -10.37 5.58
CA SER A 77 2.29 -10.29 6.10
C SER A 77 2.24 -9.75 7.53
N GLU A 78 3.33 -9.16 8.02
CA GLU A 78 3.38 -8.52 9.33
C GLU A 78 2.60 -7.19 9.34
N ILE A 79 1.83 -6.96 10.40
CA ILE A 79 1.10 -5.71 10.59
C ILE A 79 2.06 -4.65 11.13
N THR A 80 2.39 -3.65 10.32
CA THR A 80 3.21 -2.52 10.75
C THR A 80 2.40 -1.53 11.60
N SER A 81 3.07 -0.56 12.23
CA SER A 81 2.42 0.54 12.95
C SER A 81 1.44 1.33 12.08
N GLU A 82 1.79 1.55 10.82
CA GLU A 82 0.95 2.28 9.86
C GLU A 82 -0.29 1.47 9.50
N ALA A 83 -0.12 0.16 9.26
CA ALA A 83 -1.22 -0.76 9.02
C ALA A 83 -2.15 -0.86 10.24
N ALA A 84 -1.58 -0.98 11.44
CA ALA A 84 -2.32 -1.01 12.70
C ALA A 84 -3.13 0.28 12.90
N SER A 85 -2.57 1.45 12.56
CA SER A 85 -3.29 2.74 12.65
C SER A 85 -4.54 2.79 11.77
N VAL A 86 -4.49 2.18 10.58
CA VAL A 86 -5.67 2.07 9.71
C VAL A 86 -6.65 1.04 10.27
N LEU A 87 -6.16 -0.15 10.64
CA LEU A 87 -7.00 -1.23 11.18
C LEU A 87 -7.71 -0.85 12.48
N ASN A 88 -7.10 -0.03 13.33
CA ASN A 88 -7.71 0.46 14.57
C ASN A 88 -8.95 1.33 14.32
N GLN A 89 -8.99 2.08 13.21
CA GLN A 89 -10.17 2.87 12.84
C GLN A 89 -11.33 1.95 12.45
N HIS A 90 -11.03 0.89 11.67
CA HIS A 90 -12.00 -0.13 11.32
C HIS A 90 -12.47 -0.92 12.56
N ALA A 91 -11.55 -1.30 13.45
CA ALA A 91 -11.87 -1.97 14.71
C ALA A 91 -12.82 -1.11 15.57
N SER A 92 -12.61 0.20 15.62
CA SER A 92 -13.49 1.13 16.35
C SER A 92 -14.89 1.19 15.74
N LEU A 93 -14.99 1.21 14.40
CA LEU A 93 -16.26 1.18 13.69
C LEU A 93 -17.00 -0.15 13.95
N LEU A 94 -16.30 -1.28 13.83
CA LEU A 94 -16.87 -2.62 14.01
C LEU A 94 -17.29 -2.88 15.46
N SER A 95 -16.48 -2.49 16.44
CA SER A 95 -16.83 -2.64 17.87
C SER A 95 -18.05 -1.82 18.27
N SER A 96 -18.26 -0.66 17.64
CA SER A 96 -19.46 0.18 17.86
C SER A 96 -20.70 -0.36 17.13
N ASN A 97 -20.54 -1.31 16.21
CA ASN A 97 -21.60 -1.85 15.37
C ASN A 97 -21.49 -3.39 15.32
N PRO A 98 -21.93 -4.11 16.37
CA PRO A 98 -21.69 -5.56 16.51
C PRO A 98 -22.35 -6.43 15.43
N ASN A 99 -23.32 -5.89 14.69
CA ASN A 99 -23.95 -6.57 13.55
C ASN A 99 -23.26 -6.26 12.21
N ALA A 100 -22.24 -5.39 12.22
CA ALA A 100 -21.51 -5.03 11.02
C ALA A 100 -20.59 -6.18 10.59
N GLY A 101 -20.51 -6.40 9.28
CA GLY A 101 -19.49 -7.25 8.68
C GLY A 101 -18.55 -6.46 7.79
N VAL A 102 -17.38 -7.02 7.52
CA VAL A 102 -16.46 -6.48 6.51
C VAL A 102 -15.94 -7.61 5.66
N VAL A 103 -15.64 -7.31 4.40
CA VAL A 103 -14.90 -8.20 3.53
C VAL A 103 -13.45 -7.74 3.49
N ILE A 104 -12.55 -8.71 3.64
CA ILE A 104 -11.10 -8.51 3.66
C ILE A 104 -10.51 -9.25 2.46
N ALA A 105 -9.92 -8.49 1.54
CA ALA A 105 -9.32 -9.02 0.31
C ALA A 105 -7.83 -8.71 0.30
N GLY A 106 -6.99 -9.73 0.13
CA GLY A 106 -5.55 -9.57 0.04
C GLY A 106 -5.04 -9.55 -1.39
N HIS A 107 -4.28 -8.52 -1.75
CA HIS A 107 -3.70 -8.34 -3.06
C HIS A 107 -2.17 -8.33 -2.98
N THR A 108 -1.55 -8.67 -4.10
CA THR A 108 -0.10 -8.61 -4.29
C THR A 108 0.18 -7.94 -5.63
N ASP A 109 1.44 -7.52 -5.83
CA ASP A 109 1.87 -7.11 -7.16
C ASP A 109 2.04 -8.33 -8.09
N GLU A 110 2.39 -8.08 -9.35
CA GLU A 110 2.59 -9.12 -10.38
C GLU A 110 3.94 -9.84 -10.28
N ARG A 111 4.78 -9.53 -9.28
CA ARG A 111 6.14 -10.06 -9.20
C ARG A 111 6.12 -11.45 -8.57
N GLY A 112 6.85 -12.39 -9.16
CA GLY A 112 6.91 -13.77 -8.67
C GLY A 112 5.85 -14.68 -9.30
N SER A 113 5.65 -15.87 -8.73
CA SER A 113 4.64 -16.81 -9.25
C SER A 113 3.24 -16.46 -8.77
N ARG A 114 2.25 -16.80 -9.60
CA ARG A 114 0.83 -16.56 -9.28
C ARG A 114 0.41 -17.30 -8.01
N GLU A 115 0.88 -18.52 -7.84
CA GLU A 115 0.56 -19.38 -6.69
C GLU A 115 1.13 -18.79 -5.40
N TYR A 116 2.37 -18.27 -5.46
CA TYR A 116 3.00 -17.61 -4.33
C TYR A 116 2.22 -16.34 -3.92
N ASN A 117 1.88 -15.53 -4.91
CA ASN A 117 1.15 -14.28 -4.74
C ASN A 117 -0.26 -14.51 -4.17
N MET A 118 -0.96 -15.55 -4.63
CA MET A 118 -2.25 -15.95 -4.06
C MET A 118 -2.10 -16.33 -2.58
N ALA A 119 -1.10 -17.14 -2.24
CA ALA A 119 -0.84 -17.54 -0.85
C ALA A 119 -0.42 -16.36 0.03
N LEU A 120 0.38 -15.41 -0.49
CA LEU A 120 0.80 -14.22 0.24
C LEU A 120 -0.37 -13.24 0.47
N GLY A 121 -1.21 -13.03 -0.54
CA GLY A 121 -2.45 -12.26 -0.41
C GLY A 121 -3.36 -12.84 0.67
N GLU A 122 -3.57 -14.16 0.64
CA GLU A 122 -4.35 -14.87 1.66
C GLU A 122 -3.77 -14.69 3.07
N ARG A 123 -2.45 -14.85 3.26
CA ARG A 123 -1.80 -14.62 4.57
C ARG A 123 -2.02 -13.19 5.08
N ARG A 124 -1.97 -12.18 4.21
CA ARG A 124 -2.20 -10.78 4.58
C ARG A 124 -3.65 -10.51 4.97
N ALA A 125 -4.60 -11.06 4.21
CA ALA A 125 -6.01 -10.98 4.55
C ALA A 125 -6.29 -11.66 5.90
N GLN A 126 -5.69 -12.83 6.16
CA GLN A 126 -5.79 -13.52 7.45
C GLN A 126 -5.17 -12.70 8.59
N ALA A 127 -4.02 -12.06 8.38
CA ALA A 127 -3.39 -11.20 9.38
C ALA A 127 -4.30 -10.01 9.75
N ALA A 128 -4.87 -9.32 8.76
CA ALA A 128 -5.83 -8.24 8.98
C ALA A 128 -7.11 -8.72 9.68
N ARG A 129 -7.66 -9.87 9.28
CA ARG A 129 -8.82 -10.48 9.94
C ARG A 129 -8.53 -10.79 11.40
N ASN A 130 -7.41 -11.44 11.69
CA ASN A 130 -7.03 -11.81 13.05
C ASN A 130 -6.78 -10.59 13.93
N TYR A 131 -6.34 -9.46 13.35
CA TYR A 131 -6.20 -8.20 14.06
C TYR A 131 -7.55 -7.58 14.46
N LEU A 132 -8.60 -7.79 13.65
CA LEU A 132 -9.94 -7.23 13.87
C LEU A 132 -10.88 -8.13 14.69
N ALA A 133 -10.48 -9.38 14.95
CA ALA A 133 -11.27 -10.37 15.70
C ALA A 133 -11.19 -10.15 17.21
#